data_AF-A0A3D9RPD7-F1
#
_entry.id   AF-A0A3D9RPD7-F1
#
_cell.length_a   1.000
_cell.length_b   1.000
_cell.length_c   1.000
_cell.angle_alpha   90.00
_cell.angle_beta   90.00
_cell.angle_gamma   90.00
#
_symmetry.space_group_name_H-M   'P 1'
#
loop_
_entity.id
_entity.type
_entity.pdbx_description
1 polymer ?
#
loop_
_entity_poly.entity_id
_entity_poly.type
_entity_poly.pdbx_seq_one_letter_code
_entity_poly.pdbx_strand_id
1 'polypeptide(L)'
;MTKSDNMLSILWMLRSGKRMTAKQLAEELEIHVRTVYRCIDSLCASGVPIIADSGPNGGYSILSQFTDSPLFFDIEEQKALIHASIFAKEAGYPYSDDLTRAMDKMMRYANEKQLDHLKSHSTALSVIYPRTDGVLQLYLQMLEAAAGQGRTVEMQYDRGKGEDRLPRLFDPYGIVFWKGNWYTVGYCGYREELRNFRVDRIRSLRETEGRFERPAGFSAKDHLLDNLLPDPTGPAKFETVRIKGQEQILNELCHHWLFGHAVVERMPEEAVFHLEHSMLQTYVP
;
A
#
# COMPACT_ATOMS: atom_id res chain seq x y z
N MET A 1 6.55 -4.12 45.43
CA MET A 1 6.00 -3.83 44.08
C MET A 1 4.52 -3.46 44.19
N THR A 2 4.06 -2.53 43.35
CA THR A 2 2.64 -2.21 43.25
C THR A 2 1.89 -3.34 42.54
N LYS A 3 0.55 -3.39 42.66
CA LYS A 3 -0.27 -4.40 41.96
C LYS A 3 -0.05 -4.33 40.44
N SER A 4 0.10 -3.13 39.89
CA SER A 4 0.35 -2.88 38.46
C SER A 4 1.70 -3.44 38.01
N ASP A 5 2.76 -3.27 38.81
CA ASP A 5 4.09 -3.80 38.50
C ASP A 5 4.07 -5.33 38.47
N ASN A 6 3.38 -5.97 39.42
CA ASN A 6 3.22 -7.42 39.46
C ASN A 6 2.41 -7.93 38.26
N MET A 7 1.34 -7.24 37.87
CA MET A 7 0.55 -7.60 36.69
C MET A 7 1.37 -7.51 35.40
N LEU A 8 2.15 -6.43 35.24
CA LEU A 8 3.03 -6.25 34.08
C LEU A 8 4.10 -7.34 34.04
N SER A 9 4.72 -7.65 35.17
CA SER A 9 5.75 -8.69 35.27
C SER A 9 5.21 -10.08 34.92
N ILE A 10 4.03 -10.45 35.46
CA ILE A 10 3.35 -11.71 35.10
C ILE A 10 3.05 -11.76 33.60
N LEU A 11 2.57 -10.66 33.01
CA LEU A 11 2.29 -10.58 31.58
C LEU A 11 3.55 -10.85 30.74
N TRP A 12 4.68 -10.21 31.06
CA TRP A 12 5.96 -10.43 30.36
C TRP A 12 6.46 -11.86 30.49
N MET A 13 6.36 -12.45 31.69
CA MET A 13 6.78 -13.82 31.93
C MET A 13 5.98 -14.82 31.10
N LEU A 14 4.64 -14.69 31.08
CA LEU A 14 3.78 -15.57 30.28
C LEU A 14 3.92 -15.33 28.76
N ARG A 15 4.33 -14.13 28.35
CA ARG A 15 4.61 -13.79 26.95
C ARG A 15 5.87 -14.45 26.40
N SER A 16 6.80 -14.87 27.25
CA SER A 16 8.02 -15.59 26.83
C SER A 16 7.76 -16.97 26.19
N GLY A 17 6.48 -17.36 26.04
CA GLY A 17 6.06 -18.67 25.52
C GLY A 17 6.17 -19.79 26.56
N LYS A 18 6.72 -19.49 27.75
CA LYS A 18 6.83 -20.44 28.85
C LYS A 18 5.51 -20.54 29.60
N ARG A 19 5.02 -21.77 29.74
CA ARG A 19 3.93 -22.11 30.65
C ARG A 19 4.44 -22.10 32.08
N MET A 20 3.77 -21.38 32.97
CA MET A 20 4.21 -21.22 34.36
C MET A 20 3.06 -21.42 35.35
N THR A 21 3.30 -22.16 36.42
CA THR A 21 2.34 -22.35 37.51
C THR A 21 2.23 -21.10 38.39
N ALA A 22 1.14 -20.97 39.14
CA ALA A 22 0.98 -19.90 40.12
C ALA A 22 2.14 -19.85 41.14
N LYS A 23 2.69 -21.02 41.48
CA LYS A 23 3.81 -21.16 42.42
C LYS A 23 5.11 -20.65 41.80
N GLN A 24 5.40 -20.98 40.55
CA GLN A 24 6.59 -20.48 39.85
C GLN A 24 6.53 -18.96 39.67
N LEU A 25 5.37 -18.41 39.30
CA LEU A 25 5.18 -16.96 39.20
C LEU A 25 5.35 -16.26 40.56
N ALA A 26 4.88 -16.90 41.65
CA ALA A 26 5.02 -16.39 43.00
C ALA A 26 6.48 -16.39 43.48
N GLU A 27 7.22 -17.46 43.16
CA GLU A 27 8.62 -17.64 43.53
C GLU A 27 9.53 -16.67 42.77
N GLU A 28 9.34 -16.52 41.45
CA GLU A 28 10.13 -15.59 40.64
C GLU A 28 9.92 -14.11 41.04
N LEU A 29 8.69 -13.75 41.41
CA LEU A 29 8.34 -12.37 41.75
C LEU A 29 8.44 -12.09 43.26
N GLU A 30 8.83 -13.09 44.07
CA GLU A 30 8.88 -13.02 45.54
C GLU A 30 7.56 -12.52 46.16
N ILE A 31 6.42 -12.98 45.64
CA ILE A 31 5.08 -12.60 46.11
C ILE A 31 4.27 -13.82 46.56
N HIS A 32 3.23 -13.57 47.35
CA HIS A 32 2.31 -14.62 47.74
C HIS A 32 1.48 -15.14 46.55
N VAL A 33 1.26 -16.46 46.47
CA VAL A 33 0.47 -17.11 45.40
C VAL A 33 -0.94 -16.50 45.24
N ARG A 34 -1.56 -16.10 46.36
CA ARG A 34 -2.85 -15.38 46.35
C ARG A 34 -2.81 -14.06 45.56
N THR A 35 -1.68 -13.36 45.58
CA THR A 35 -1.47 -12.14 44.80
C THR A 35 -1.38 -12.46 43.31
N VAL A 36 -0.72 -13.56 42.94
CA VAL A 36 -0.66 -14.06 41.54
C VAL A 36 -2.07 -14.31 41.02
N TYR A 37 -2.91 -15.07 41.74
CA TYR A 37 -4.29 -15.31 41.32
C TYR A 37 -5.06 -14.01 41.10
N ARG A 38 -4.97 -13.06 42.05
CA ARG A 38 -5.65 -11.76 41.93
C ARG A 38 -5.14 -10.94 40.74
N CYS A 39 -3.85 -11.01 40.43
CA CYS A 39 -3.27 -10.35 39.27
C CYS A 39 -3.74 -11.01 37.96
N ILE A 40 -3.78 -12.35 37.90
CA ILE A 40 -4.33 -13.10 36.77
C ILE A 40 -5.80 -12.74 36.53
N ASP A 41 -6.63 -12.72 37.57
CA ASP A 41 -8.03 -12.31 37.46
C ASP A 41 -8.17 -10.89 36.90
N SER A 42 -7.29 -9.98 37.34
CA SER A 42 -7.29 -8.59 36.87
C SER A 42 -6.81 -8.47 35.41
N LEU A 43 -5.85 -9.29 34.99
CA LEU A 43 -5.39 -9.38 33.60
C LEU A 43 -6.48 -9.95 32.69
N CYS A 44 -7.15 -11.02 33.11
CA CYS A 44 -8.29 -11.59 32.41
C CYS A 44 -9.44 -10.58 32.27
N ALA A 45 -9.77 -9.85 33.35
CA ALA A 45 -10.77 -8.78 33.32
C ALA A 45 -10.39 -7.62 32.39
N SER A 46 -9.09 -7.44 32.13
CA SER A 46 -8.55 -6.44 31.20
C SER A 46 -8.45 -6.96 29.75
N GLY A 47 -8.94 -8.18 29.48
CA GLY A 47 -9.00 -8.76 28.14
C GLY A 47 -7.74 -9.54 27.72
N VAL A 48 -6.83 -9.85 28.63
CA VAL A 48 -5.68 -10.75 28.34
C VAL A 48 -6.18 -12.20 28.33
N PRO A 49 -6.05 -12.95 27.21
CA PRO A 49 -6.53 -14.32 27.10
C PRO A 49 -5.53 -15.30 27.71
N ILE A 50 -5.54 -15.36 29.04
CA ILE A 50 -4.75 -16.32 29.81
C ILE A 50 -5.49 -17.66 29.85
N ILE A 51 -4.81 -18.72 29.42
CA ILE A 51 -5.27 -20.11 29.49
C ILE A 51 -4.71 -20.74 30.76
N ALA A 52 -5.54 -21.48 31.49
CA ALA A 52 -5.14 -22.26 32.65
C ALA A 52 -5.34 -23.75 32.36
N ASP A 53 -4.23 -24.49 32.20
CA ASP A 53 -4.27 -25.94 32.06
C ASP A 53 -4.04 -26.61 33.43
N SER A 54 -4.84 -27.64 33.73
CA SER A 54 -4.70 -28.44 34.95
C SER A 54 -3.83 -29.68 34.73
N GLY A 55 -3.09 -30.11 35.76
CA GLY A 55 -2.29 -31.35 35.75
C GLY A 55 -0.79 -31.15 36.00
N PRO A 56 0.03 -32.22 35.91
CA PRO A 56 1.47 -32.19 36.23
C PRO A 56 2.29 -31.23 35.34
N ASN A 57 1.83 -30.99 34.11
CA ASN A 57 2.39 -30.02 33.16
C ASN A 57 1.44 -28.83 32.91
N GLY A 58 0.54 -28.59 33.87
CA GLY A 58 -0.40 -27.48 33.86
C GLY A 58 0.25 -26.14 34.20
N GLY A 59 -0.55 -25.08 34.18
CA GLY A 59 -0.10 -23.72 34.46
C GLY A 59 -0.78 -22.70 33.57
N TYR A 60 -0.34 -21.46 33.73
CA TYR A 60 -0.81 -20.33 32.95
C TYR A 60 0.03 -20.14 31.70
N SER A 61 -0.63 -19.79 30.61
CA SER A 61 0.00 -19.37 29.35
C SER A 61 -0.90 -18.37 28.64
N ILE A 62 -0.34 -17.58 27.73
CA ILE A 62 -1.14 -16.71 26.86
C ILE A 62 -1.45 -17.48 25.57
N LEU A 63 -2.70 -17.39 25.09
CA LEU A 63 -3.13 -17.97 23.83
C LEU A 63 -2.15 -17.59 22.70
N SER A 64 -1.65 -18.57 21.94
CA SER A 64 -0.57 -18.38 20.95
C SER A 64 -0.90 -17.37 19.84
N GLN A 65 -2.19 -17.18 19.54
CA GLN A 65 -2.69 -16.16 18.59
C GLN A 65 -2.87 -14.76 19.21
N PHE A 66 -2.61 -14.60 20.52
CA PHE A 66 -2.51 -13.31 21.21
C PHE A 66 -1.04 -12.93 21.47
N THR A 67 -0.09 -13.78 21.08
CA THR A 67 1.33 -13.49 21.16
C THR A 67 1.77 -12.51 20.06
N ASP A 68 0.89 -12.24 19.09
CA ASP A 68 0.99 -11.10 18.18
C ASP A 68 0.95 -9.81 18.99
N SER A 69 2.16 -9.29 19.23
CA SER A 69 2.48 -8.10 20.02
C SER A 69 1.47 -6.96 19.77
N PRO A 70 1.14 -6.13 20.78
CA PRO A 70 0.86 -4.74 20.46
C PRO A 70 2.07 -4.23 19.67
N LEU A 71 1.86 -3.84 18.40
CA LEU A 71 2.89 -3.20 17.61
C LEU A 71 3.24 -1.89 18.33
N PHE A 72 4.38 -1.87 19.00
CA PHE A 72 4.88 -0.65 19.62
C PHE A 72 5.58 0.14 18.54
N PHE A 73 5.06 1.33 18.26
CA PHE A 73 5.71 2.32 17.41
C PHE A 73 6.23 3.45 18.30
N ASP A 74 7.47 3.86 18.11
CA ASP A 74 7.96 5.10 18.70
C ASP A 74 7.31 6.34 18.05
N ILE A 75 7.61 7.53 18.57
CA ILE A 75 6.96 8.77 18.10
C ILE A 75 7.32 9.12 16.64
N GLU A 76 8.55 8.81 16.20
CA GLU A 76 8.98 9.08 14.83
C GLU A 76 8.42 8.03 13.87
N GLU A 77 8.30 6.78 14.30
CA GLU A 77 7.61 5.72 13.55
C GLU A 77 6.12 6.04 13.37
N GLN A 78 5.43 6.49 14.43
CA GLN A 78 4.03 6.92 14.35
C GLN A 78 3.84 8.09 13.39
N LYS A 79 4.72 9.10 13.48
CA LYS A 79 4.74 10.25 12.56
C LYS A 79 4.99 9.81 11.11
N ALA A 80 5.94 8.92 10.87
CA ALA A 80 6.22 8.40 9.54
C ALA A 80 5.00 7.65 8.96
N LEU A 81 4.31 6.85 9.77
CA LEU A 81 3.08 6.15 9.37
C LEU A 81 1.94 7.11 9.06
N ILE A 82 1.75 8.17 9.87
CA ILE A 82 0.77 9.22 9.59
C ILE A 82 1.08 9.89 8.26
N HIS A 83 2.33 10.33 8.04
CA HIS A 83 2.72 10.96 6.78
C HIS A 83 2.51 10.02 5.58
N ALA A 84 2.97 8.77 5.68
CA ALA A 84 2.75 7.76 4.64
C ALA A 84 1.26 7.56 4.36
N SER A 85 0.41 7.60 5.39
CA SER A 85 -1.04 7.48 5.22
C SER A 85 -1.66 8.66 4.47
N ILE A 86 -1.15 9.88 4.67
CA ILE A 86 -1.57 11.07 3.93
C ILE A 86 -1.19 10.90 2.46
N PHE A 87 0.06 10.54 2.16
CA PHE A 87 0.51 10.27 0.79
C PHE A 87 -0.33 9.17 0.12
N ALA A 88 -0.57 8.06 0.81
CA ALA A 88 -1.32 6.93 0.27
C ALA A 88 -2.78 7.32 -0.04
N LYS A 89 -3.46 8.03 0.87
CA LYS A 89 -4.83 8.50 0.67
C LYS A 89 -4.93 9.45 -0.52
N GLU A 90 -4.05 10.43 -0.58
CA GLU A 90 -4.05 11.42 -1.66
C GLU A 90 -3.68 10.76 -3.00
N ALA A 91 -2.78 9.78 -3.02
CA ALA A 91 -2.47 8.99 -4.20
C ALA A 91 -3.58 8.01 -4.63
N GLY A 92 -4.70 7.89 -3.89
CA GLY A 92 -5.80 6.99 -4.24
C GLY A 92 -5.55 5.53 -3.89
N TYR A 93 -4.85 5.25 -2.79
CA TYR A 93 -4.55 3.89 -2.34
C TYR A 93 -5.82 3.02 -2.21
N PRO A 94 -5.83 1.79 -2.77
CA PRO A 94 -7.01 0.93 -2.80
C PRO A 94 -7.63 0.64 -1.43
N TYR A 95 -6.85 0.54 -0.36
CA TYR A 95 -7.33 0.18 0.98
C TYR A 95 -7.35 1.38 1.93
N SER A 96 -7.80 2.55 1.45
CA SER A 96 -7.84 3.79 2.22
C SER A 96 -8.69 3.70 3.51
N ASP A 97 -9.78 2.93 3.49
CA ASP A 97 -10.64 2.70 4.67
C ASP A 97 -9.95 1.86 5.73
N ASP A 98 -9.33 0.74 5.34
CA ASP A 98 -8.52 -0.10 6.22
C ASP A 98 -7.36 0.69 6.82
N LEU A 99 -6.68 1.48 6.00
CA LEU A 99 -5.60 2.35 6.42
C LEU A 99 -6.09 3.39 7.44
N THR A 100 -7.28 3.98 7.22
CA THR A 100 -7.90 4.91 8.18
C THR A 100 -8.17 4.22 9.50
N ARG A 101 -8.78 3.02 9.48
CA ARG A 101 -9.02 2.24 10.70
C ARG A 101 -7.73 1.88 11.43
N ALA A 102 -6.65 1.59 10.71
CA ALA A 102 -5.34 1.30 11.30
C ALA A 102 -4.76 2.53 11.98
N MET A 103 -4.81 3.70 11.33
CA MET A 103 -4.35 4.97 11.92
C MET A 103 -5.19 5.39 13.13
N ASP A 104 -6.51 5.19 13.08
CA ASP A 104 -7.40 5.45 14.21
C ASP A 104 -7.07 4.58 15.42
N LYS A 105 -6.78 3.28 15.20
CA LYS A 105 -6.32 2.38 16.26
C LYS A 105 -5.02 2.88 16.87
N MET A 106 -4.04 3.25 16.04
CA MET A 106 -2.76 3.78 16.50
C MET A 106 -2.92 5.05 17.36
N MET A 107 -3.76 5.99 16.91
CA MET A 107 -4.03 7.23 17.66
C MET A 107 -4.76 7.00 18.99
N ARG A 108 -5.59 5.96 19.10
CA ARG A 108 -6.32 5.64 20.36
C ARG A 108 -5.41 5.16 21.49
N TYR A 109 -4.23 4.62 21.17
CA TYR A 109 -3.26 4.16 22.18
C TYR A 109 -2.24 5.25 22.56
N ALA A 110 -2.28 6.43 21.94
CA ALA A 110 -1.44 7.56 22.28
C ALA A 110 -1.97 8.30 23.53
N ASN A 111 -1.07 8.79 24.39
CA ASN A 111 -1.46 9.70 25.48
C ASN A 111 -1.79 11.11 24.93
N GLU A 112 -2.42 11.98 25.74
CA GLU A 112 -2.83 13.34 25.30
C GLU A 112 -1.69 14.15 24.65
N LYS A 113 -0.49 14.15 25.26
CA LYS A 113 0.67 14.88 24.72
C LYS A 113 1.13 14.33 23.38
N GLN A 114 1.13 12.99 23.23
CA GLN A 114 1.45 12.33 21.97
C GLN A 114 0.39 12.63 20.90
N LEU A 115 -0.89 12.60 21.27
CA LEU A 115 -2.00 12.87 20.35
C LEU A 115 -1.96 14.30 19.80
N ASP A 116 -1.70 15.30 20.65
CA ASP A 116 -1.57 16.69 20.21
C ASP A 116 -0.36 16.87 19.28
N HIS A 117 0.76 16.22 19.60
CA HIS A 117 1.95 16.23 18.75
C HIS A 117 1.65 15.60 17.38
N LEU A 118 1.05 14.41 17.33
CA LEU A 118 0.72 13.70 16.09
C LEU A 118 -0.31 14.45 15.24
N LYS A 119 -1.32 15.06 15.87
CA LYS A 119 -2.30 15.92 15.18
C LYS A 119 -1.62 17.13 14.53
N SER A 120 -0.68 17.77 15.21
CA SER A 120 0.05 18.91 14.65
C SER A 120 0.83 18.52 13.39
N HIS A 121 1.46 17.36 13.37
CA HIS A 121 2.18 16.83 12.20
C HIS A 121 1.21 16.46 11.06
N SER A 122 0.07 15.85 11.39
CA SER A 122 -0.98 15.56 10.40
C SER A 122 -1.52 16.81 9.70
N THR A 123 -1.56 17.95 10.39
CA THR A 123 -2.00 19.23 9.80
C THR A 123 -0.88 19.99 9.10
N ALA A 124 0.38 19.72 9.44
CA ALA A 124 1.54 20.39 8.85
C ALA A 124 1.91 19.84 7.47
N LEU A 125 1.49 18.61 7.15
CA LEU A 125 1.69 17.98 5.85
C LEU A 125 0.36 17.93 5.08
N SER A 126 0.36 18.42 3.85
CA SER A 126 -0.77 18.27 2.94
C SER A 126 -0.24 17.87 1.57
N VAL A 127 -0.92 16.91 0.95
CA VAL A 127 -0.65 16.47 -0.42
C VAL A 127 -1.89 16.81 -1.23
N ILE A 128 -1.71 17.49 -2.36
CA ILE A 128 -2.81 17.85 -3.24
C ILE A 128 -2.70 16.97 -4.48
N TYR A 129 -3.73 16.18 -4.72
CA TYR A 129 -3.77 15.26 -5.82
C TYR A 129 -5.21 15.14 -6.37
N PRO A 130 -5.40 14.89 -7.68
CA PRO A 130 -6.74 14.69 -8.23
C PRO A 130 -7.47 13.57 -7.49
N ARG A 131 -8.67 13.85 -6.97
CA ARG A 131 -9.45 12.84 -6.24
C ARG A 131 -9.63 11.59 -7.10
N THR A 132 -9.29 10.45 -6.50
CA THR A 132 -9.62 9.13 -7.01
C THR A 132 -11.11 8.90 -6.81
N ASP A 133 -11.84 8.58 -7.88
CA ASP A 133 -13.25 8.21 -7.82
C ASP A 133 -13.41 6.84 -7.12
N GLY A 134 -14.53 6.60 -6.44
CA GLY A 134 -14.82 5.34 -5.76
C GLY A 134 -14.79 4.12 -6.70
N VAL A 135 -15.14 4.33 -7.98
CA VAL A 135 -15.03 3.30 -9.02
C VAL A 135 -13.57 2.92 -9.29
N LEU A 136 -12.68 3.91 -9.35
CA LEU A 136 -11.25 3.69 -9.57
C LEU A 136 -10.64 2.90 -8.39
N GLN A 137 -11.01 3.23 -7.16
CA GLN A 137 -10.58 2.50 -5.97
C GLN A 137 -11.02 1.02 -6.02
N LEU A 138 -12.27 0.75 -6.41
CA LEU A 138 -12.77 -0.62 -6.57
C LEU A 138 -11.96 -1.41 -7.60
N TYR A 139 -11.67 -0.81 -8.76
CA TYR A 139 -10.86 -1.46 -9.79
C TYR A 139 -9.43 -1.74 -9.32
N LEU A 140 -8.82 -0.84 -8.55
CA LEU A 140 -7.50 -1.07 -7.97
C LEU A 140 -7.50 -2.25 -7.00
N GLN A 141 -8.51 -2.35 -6.13
CA GLN A 141 -8.67 -3.50 -5.22
C GLN A 141 -8.84 -4.81 -6.00
N MET A 142 -9.69 -4.81 -7.03
CA MET A 142 -9.90 -6.00 -7.86
C MET A 142 -8.62 -6.44 -8.59
N LEU A 143 -7.87 -5.50 -9.16
CA LEU A 143 -6.62 -5.78 -9.87
C LEU A 143 -5.51 -6.27 -8.93
N GLU A 144 -5.38 -5.67 -7.75
CA GLU A 144 -4.43 -6.10 -6.71
C GLU A 144 -4.75 -7.52 -6.25
N ALA A 145 -6.01 -7.77 -5.89
CA ALA A 145 -6.45 -9.08 -5.41
C ALA A 145 -6.30 -10.16 -6.49
N ALA A 146 -6.65 -9.84 -7.74
CA ALA A 146 -6.48 -10.73 -8.87
C ALA A 146 -5.00 -11.07 -9.13
N ALA A 147 -4.11 -10.07 -9.00
CA ALA A 147 -2.66 -10.28 -9.12
C ALA A 147 -2.10 -11.17 -8.01
N GLY A 148 -2.55 -10.99 -6.76
CA GLY A 148 -2.15 -11.81 -5.63
C GLY A 148 -2.65 -13.26 -5.71
N GLN A 149 -3.82 -13.48 -6.31
CA GLN A 149 -4.48 -14.79 -6.39
C GLN A 149 -4.28 -15.53 -7.72
N GLY A 150 -3.62 -14.89 -8.70
CA GLY A 150 -3.44 -15.45 -10.05
C GLY A 150 -4.77 -15.62 -10.80
N ARG A 151 -5.67 -14.63 -10.72
CA ARG A 151 -6.99 -14.66 -11.41
C ARG A 151 -7.02 -13.74 -12.62
N THR A 152 -7.51 -14.27 -13.74
CA THR A 152 -7.76 -13.50 -14.95
C THR A 152 -8.99 -12.60 -14.74
N VAL A 153 -8.93 -11.38 -15.26
CA VAL A 153 -10.04 -10.42 -15.24
C VAL A 153 -10.50 -10.12 -16.66
N GLU A 154 -11.78 -9.81 -16.81
CA GLU A 154 -12.35 -9.28 -18.04
C GLU A 154 -12.42 -7.76 -17.92
N MET A 155 -11.84 -7.05 -18.88
CA MET A 155 -11.71 -5.60 -18.86
C MET A 155 -12.24 -4.97 -20.15
N GLN A 156 -13.03 -3.90 -20.02
CA GLN A 156 -13.33 -2.98 -21.12
C GLN A 156 -12.51 -1.71 -20.97
N TYR A 157 -11.75 -1.36 -22.00
CA TYR A 157 -10.75 -0.30 -21.96
C TYR A 157 -11.00 0.77 -23.03
N ASP A 158 -10.94 2.05 -22.64
CA ASP A 158 -11.13 3.17 -23.56
C ASP A 158 -9.81 3.60 -24.22
N ARG A 159 -9.74 3.50 -25.55
CA ARG A 159 -8.58 3.89 -26.37
C ARG A 159 -8.70 5.29 -26.99
N GLY A 160 -9.77 6.05 -26.72
CA GLY A 160 -9.90 7.45 -27.17
C GLY A 160 -10.19 7.68 -28.66
N LYS A 161 -9.96 6.72 -29.57
CA LYS A 161 -10.35 6.78 -30.99
C LYS A 161 -10.92 5.44 -31.48
N GLY A 162 -12.21 5.44 -31.85
CA GLY A 162 -12.83 4.51 -32.80
C GLY A 162 -13.08 3.06 -32.35
N GLU A 163 -14.33 2.62 -32.53
CA GLU A 163 -14.88 1.25 -32.56
C GLU A 163 -13.87 0.10 -32.43
N ASP A 164 -13.75 -0.50 -31.24
CA ASP A 164 -14.50 -1.73 -30.89
C ASP A 164 -14.30 -2.05 -29.41
N ARG A 165 -15.42 -2.16 -28.70
CA ARG A 165 -15.52 -2.17 -27.23
C ARG A 165 -15.48 -3.59 -26.66
N LEU A 166 -14.77 -4.49 -27.34
CA LEU A 166 -14.78 -5.88 -26.95
C LEU A 166 -14.08 -6.04 -25.59
N PRO A 167 -14.73 -6.70 -24.63
CA PRO A 167 -14.08 -7.09 -23.40
C PRO A 167 -12.85 -7.93 -23.73
N ARG A 168 -11.75 -7.67 -23.02
CA ARG A 168 -10.50 -8.43 -23.16
C ARG A 168 -10.21 -9.17 -21.87
N LEU A 169 -9.75 -10.41 -22.00
CA LEU A 169 -9.14 -11.13 -20.89
C LEU A 169 -7.76 -10.52 -20.61
N PHE A 170 -7.49 -10.28 -19.34
CA PHE A 170 -6.27 -9.68 -18.85
C PHE A 170 -5.81 -10.41 -17.60
N ASP A 171 -4.53 -10.74 -17.56
CA ASP A 171 -3.89 -11.37 -16.41
C ASP A 171 -3.07 -10.31 -15.66
N PRO A 172 -3.61 -9.70 -14.58
CA PRO A 172 -2.94 -8.63 -13.88
C PRO A 172 -1.75 -9.15 -13.09
N TYR A 173 -0.53 -8.69 -13.40
CA TYR A 173 0.68 -9.11 -12.68
C TYR A 173 1.02 -8.16 -11.52
N GLY A 174 0.47 -6.94 -11.55
CA GLY A 174 0.54 -5.96 -10.48
C GLY A 174 -0.07 -4.60 -10.87
N ILE A 175 -0.12 -3.71 -9.87
CA ILE A 175 -0.48 -2.31 -10.03
C ILE A 175 0.71 -1.41 -9.65
N VAL A 176 0.83 -0.26 -10.32
CA VAL A 176 1.93 0.68 -10.11
C VAL A 176 1.40 2.10 -10.15
N PHE A 177 1.74 2.89 -9.14
CA PHE A 177 1.48 4.32 -9.13
C PHE A 177 2.68 5.07 -9.71
N TRP A 178 2.48 5.78 -10.82
CA TRP A 178 3.56 6.48 -11.50
C TRP A 178 3.11 7.83 -12.06
N LYS A 179 3.89 8.89 -11.76
CA LYS A 179 3.62 10.29 -12.17
C LYS A 179 2.15 10.68 -12.00
N GLY A 180 1.58 10.31 -10.86
CA GLY A 180 0.21 10.64 -10.58
C GLY A 180 -0.80 9.97 -11.50
N ASN A 181 -0.59 8.71 -11.87
CA ASN A 181 -1.65 7.85 -12.38
C ASN A 181 -1.41 6.41 -11.93
N TRP A 182 -2.49 5.65 -11.77
CA TRP A 182 -2.40 4.21 -11.54
C TRP A 182 -2.36 3.45 -12.87
N TYR A 183 -1.45 2.49 -12.93
CA TYR A 183 -1.30 1.56 -14.04
C TYR A 183 -1.45 0.13 -13.53
N THR A 184 -2.01 -0.74 -14.37
CA THR A 184 -1.88 -2.18 -14.20
C THR A 184 -1.02 -2.75 -15.31
N VAL A 185 -0.18 -3.71 -14.94
CA VAL A 185 0.77 -4.37 -15.82
C VAL A 185 0.43 -5.84 -15.86
N GLY A 186 0.36 -6.44 -17.04
CA GLY A 186 -0.05 -7.83 -17.16
C GLY A 186 -0.15 -8.31 -18.59
N TYR A 187 -0.54 -9.57 -18.75
CA TYR A 187 -0.68 -10.21 -20.05
C TYR A 187 -2.06 -9.95 -20.64
N CYS A 188 -2.11 -9.44 -21.88
CA CYS A 188 -3.35 -9.15 -22.58
C CYS A 188 -3.68 -10.30 -23.54
N GLY A 189 -4.65 -11.15 -23.19
CA GLY A 189 -5.01 -12.33 -23.99
C GLY A 189 -5.45 -12.00 -25.43
N TYR A 190 -6.02 -10.81 -25.67
CA TYR A 190 -6.40 -10.37 -27.02
C TYR A 190 -5.19 -10.00 -27.91
N ARG A 191 -4.06 -9.61 -27.31
CA ARG A 191 -2.85 -9.17 -28.05
C ARG A 191 -1.69 -10.13 -27.91
N GLU A 192 -1.82 -11.13 -27.04
CA GLU A 192 -0.80 -12.15 -26.75
C GLU A 192 0.55 -11.57 -26.31
N GLU A 193 0.51 -10.45 -25.57
CA GLU A 193 1.71 -9.75 -25.13
C GLU A 193 1.49 -9.04 -23.77
N LEU A 194 2.58 -8.70 -23.10
CA LEU A 194 2.55 -7.87 -21.89
C LEU A 194 2.21 -6.42 -22.24
N ARG A 195 1.27 -5.83 -21.49
CA ARG A 195 0.83 -4.45 -21.69
C ARG A 195 0.58 -3.74 -20.37
N ASN A 196 0.69 -2.43 -20.46
CA ASN A 196 0.39 -1.49 -19.39
C ASN A 196 -0.92 -0.77 -19.69
N PHE A 197 -1.85 -0.75 -18.74
CA PHE A 197 -3.13 -0.06 -18.88
C PHE A 197 -3.31 0.95 -17.76
N ARG A 198 -3.65 2.20 -18.11
CA ARG A 198 -4.06 3.19 -17.10
C ARG A 198 -5.42 2.82 -16.50
N VAL A 199 -5.50 2.71 -15.19
CA VAL A 199 -6.71 2.20 -14.51
C VAL A 199 -7.89 3.18 -14.63
N ASP A 200 -7.61 4.49 -14.72
CA ASP A 200 -8.64 5.53 -14.93
C ASP A 200 -9.36 5.45 -16.30
N ARG A 201 -8.82 4.69 -17.25
CA ARG A 201 -9.42 4.45 -18.58
C ARG A 201 -10.20 3.13 -18.66
N ILE A 202 -10.28 2.39 -17.56
CA ILE A 202 -11.08 1.17 -17.48
C ILE A 202 -12.56 1.57 -17.35
N ARG A 203 -13.39 1.07 -18.25
CA ARG A 203 -14.84 1.32 -18.28
C ARG A 203 -15.63 0.29 -17.48
N SER A 204 -15.16 -0.95 -17.51
CA SER A 204 -15.68 -2.02 -16.67
C SER A 204 -14.59 -3.07 -16.43
N LEU A 205 -14.65 -3.66 -15.25
CA LEU A 205 -13.74 -4.71 -14.80
C LEU A 205 -14.57 -5.78 -14.10
N ARG A 206 -14.35 -7.05 -14.44
CA ARG A 206 -15.05 -8.20 -13.85
C ARG A 206 -14.06 -9.32 -13.56
N GLU A 207 -14.27 -10.00 -12.44
CA GLU A 207 -13.55 -11.24 -12.18
C GLU A 207 -14.03 -12.35 -13.13
N THR A 208 -13.13 -13.24 -13.48
CA THR A 208 -13.45 -14.46 -14.23
C THR A 208 -13.00 -15.69 -13.44
N GLU A 209 -13.37 -16.87 -13.91
CA GLU A 209 -12.86 -18.14 -13.36
C GLU A 209 -11.46 -18.49 -13.89
N GLY A 210 -10.96 -17.70 -14.85
CA GLY A 210 -9.63 -17.89 -15.45
C GLY A 210 -8.52 -17.71 -14.42
N ARG A 211 -7.44 -18.47 -14.60
CA ARG A 211 -6.26 -18.41 -13.76
C ARG A 211 -5.02 -18.33 -14.61
N PHE A 212 -4.01 -17.66 -14.08
CA PHE A 212 -2.70 -17.54 -14.70
C PHE A 212 -1.61 -17.79 -13.68
N GLU A 213 -0.45 -18.20 -14.16
CA GLU A 213 0.76 -18.26 -13.36
C GLU A 213 1.64 -17.06 -13.70
N ARG A 214 1.96 -16.26 -12.69
CA ARG A 214 2.86 -15.12 -12.87
C ARG A 214 4.30 -15.64 -13.02
N PRO A 215 5.07 -15.20 -14.03
CA PRO A 215 6.47 -15.55 -14.16
C PRO A 215 7.25 -15.21 -12.88
N ALA A 216 8.08 -16.15 -12.41
CA ALA A 216 8.89 -15.95 -11.22
C ALA A 216 9.84 -14.76 -11.41
N GLY A 217 9.90 -13.87 -10.42
CA GLY A 217 10.76 -12.68 -10.46
C GLY A 217 10.24 -11.54 -11.34
N PHE A 218 9.04 -11.63 -11.92
CA PHE A 218 8.46 -10.52 -12.69
C PHE A 218 8.21 -9.29 -11.80
N SER A 219 8.69 -8.13 -12.26
CA SER A 219 8.48 -6.83 -11.62
C SER A 219 7.60 -5.94 -12.49
N ALA A 220 6.37 -5.70 -12.04
CA ALA A 220 5.44 -4.79 -12.71
C ALA A 220 6.01 -3.36 -12.79
N LYS A 221 6.78 -2.95 -11.77
CA LYS A 221 7.45 -1.64 -11.75
C LYS A 221 8.49 -1.55 -12.86
N ASP A 222 9.40 -2.51 -12.95
CA ASP A 222 10.51 -2.44 -13.91
C ASP A 222 9.97 -2.57 -15.33
N HIS A 223 9.02 -3.48 -15.57
CA HIS A 223 8.35 -3.60 -16.87
C HIS A 223 7.60 -2.31 -17.27
N LEU A 224 6.96 -1.63 -16.32
CA LEU A 224 6.33 -0.34 -16.60
C LEU A 224 7.37 0.71 -16.98
N LEU A 225 8.48 0.80 -16.23
CA LEU A 225 9.53 1.77 -16.49
C LEU A 225 10.24 1.51 -17.83
N ASP A 226 10.56 0.26 -18.15
CA ASP A 226 11.24 -0.14 -19.39
C ASP A 226 10.39 0.09 -20.64
N ASN A 227 9.06 0.04 -20.52
CA ASN A 227 8.14 0.28 -21.65
C ASN A 227 7.62 1.71 -21.73
N LEU A 228 7.81 2.53 -20.68
CA LEU A 228 7.44 3.95 -20.67
C LEU A 228 8.64 4.87 -20.91
N LEU A 229 9.86 4.41 -20.59
CA LEU A 229 11.09 5.07 -20.97
C LEU A 229 11.56 4.45 -22.29
N PRO A 230 11.85 5.26 -23.32
CA PRO A 230 12.41 4.75 -24.56
C PRO A 230 13.67 3.94 -24.27
N ASP A 231 13.77 2.74 -24.83
CA ASP A 231 14.99 1.94 -24.79
C ASP A 231 16.14 2.76 -25.42
N PRO A 232 17.16 3.18 -24.67
CA PRO A 232 18.27 3.96 -25.23
C PRO A 232 19.15 3.12 -26.15
N THR A 233 18.89 1.82 -26.30
CA THR A 233 19.69 0.87 -27.08
C THR A 233 18.98 0.24 -28.29
N GLY A 234 17.70 0.53 -28.51
CA GLY A 234 17.01 0.19 -29.76
C GLY A 234 17.40 1.13 -30.91
N PRO A 235 17.28 0.74 -32.19
CA PRO A 235 17.45 1.63 -33.34
C PRO A 235 16.23 2.56 -33.51
N ALA A 236 15.71 3.09 -32.40
CA ALA A 236 14.60 3.99 -32.37
C ALA A 236 15.07 5.35 -32.87
N LYS A 237 14.49 5.85 -33.97
CA LYS A 237 14.77 7.20 -34.45
C LYS A 237 14.13 8.18 -33.49
N PHE A 238 14.96 8.88 -32.74
CA PHE A 238 14.52 10.00 -31.92
C PHE A 238 14.54 11.29 -32.73
N GLU A 239 13.55 12.14 -32.50
CA GLU A 239 13.44 13.45 -33.09
C GLU A 239 13.35 14.52 -32.01
N THR A 240 14.00 15.65 -32.28
CA THR A 240 13.92 16.83 -31.43
C THR A 240 12.68 17.63 -31.82
N VAL A 241 11.72 17.75 -30.91
CA VAL A 241 10.53 18.56 -31.08
C VAL A 241 10.65 19.82 -30.25
N ARG A 242 10.51 20.98 -30.91
CA ARG A 242 10.51 22.30 -30.26
C ARG A 242 9.08 22.83 -30.25
N ILE A 243 8.52 23.01 -29.06
CA ILE A 243 7.18 23.56 -28.87
C ILE A 243 7.34 24.98 -28.33
N LYS A 244 6.78 25.95 -29.06
CA LYS A 244 6.68 27.34 -28.63
C LYS A 244 5.28 27.65 -28.15
N GLY A 245 5.15 28.39 -27.05
CA GLY A 245 3.85 28.67 -26.47
C GLY A 245 3.94 29.52 -25.22
N GLN A 246 2.79 29.73 -24.60
CA GLN A 246 2.71 30.42 -23.31
C GLN A 246 3.42 29.61 -22.24
N GLU A 247 4.16 30.30 -21.37
CA GLU A 247 4.96 29.69 -20.30
C GLU A 247 4.17 28.69 -19.44
N GLN A 248 2.91 28.99 -19.15
CA GLN A 248 2.02 28.13 -18.37
C GLN A 248 1.73 26.80 -19.08
N ILE A 249 1.45 26.83 -20.39
CA ILE A 249 1.18 25.64 -21.21
C ILE A 249 2.47 24.82 -21.38
N LEU A 250 3.62 25.48 -21.58
CA LEU A 250 4.91 24.81 -21.66
C LEU A 250 5.27 24.12 -20.34
N ASN A 251 4.96 24.75 -19.21
CA ASN A 251 5.11 24.13 -17.90
C ASN A 251 4.21 22.91 -17.76
N GLU A 252 2.93 23.00 -18.13
CA GLU A 252 2.03 21.85 -18.12
C GLU A 252 2.52 20.71 -19.01
N LEU A 253 3.02 21.01 -20.22
CA LEU A 253 3.63 20.02 -21.11
C LEU A 253 4.88 19.39 -20.50
N CYS A 254 5.77 20.17 -19.87
CA CYS A 254 6.95 19.63 -19.19
C CYS A 254 6.60 18.74 -17.99
N HIS A 255 5.42 18.90 -17.39
CA HIS A 255 4.93 18.04 -16.32
C HIS A 255 3.97 16.95 -16.81
N HIS A 256 3.56 17.00 -18.09
CA HIS A 256 2.67 16.02 -18.69
C HIS A 256 3.36 14.65 -18.79
N TRP A 257 2.65 13.57 -18.45
CA TRP A 257 3.23 12.22 -18.37
C TRP A 257 3.96 11.78 -19.66
N LEU A 258 3.42 12.18 -20.82
CA LEU A 258 3.98 11.85 -22.14
C LEU A 258 5.23 12.65 -22.49
N PHE A 259 5.32 13.92 -22.07
CA PHE A 259 6.38 14.83 -22.53
C PHE A 259 7.43 15.09 -21.46
N GLY A 260 7.08 14.99 -20.18
CA GLY A 260 7.96 15.35 -19.07
C GLY A 260 9.18 14.44 -18.88
N HIS A 261 9.18 13.24 -19.46
CA HIS A 261 10.39 12.39 -19.48
C HIS A 261 11.29 12.66 -20.70
N ALA A 262 10.77 13.41 -21.68
CA ALA A 262 11.45 13.74 -22.91
C ALA A 262 12.02 15.17 -22.91
N VAL A 263 11.81 15.96 -21.86
CA VAL A 263 12.30 17.35 -21.79
C VAL A 263 13.83 17.36 -21.82
N VAL A 264 14.39 18.02 -22.83
CA VAL A 264 15.83 18.30 -22.94
C VAL A 264 16.12 19.68 -22.35
N GLU A 265 15.30 20.66 -22.68
CA GLU A 265 15.52 22.05 -22.31
C GLU A 265 14.18 22.78 -22.18
N ARG A 266 14.08 23.65 -21.18
CA ARG A 266 12.91 24.49 -20.93
C ARG A 266 13.34 25.95 -20.84
N MET A 267 12.82 26.77 -21.75
CA MET A 267 12.93 28.22 -21.79
C MET A 267 11.55 28.87 -21.54
N PRO A 268 11.47 30.20 -21.27
CA PRO A 268 10.19 30.86 -20.98
C PRO A 268 9.13 30.74 -22.08
N GLU A 269 9.54 30.75 -23.35
CA GLU A 269 8.64 30.71 -24.52
C GLU A 269 8.85 29.47 -25.41
N GLU A 270 9.74 28.56 -25.02
CA GLU A 270 10.08 27.37 -25.80
C GLU A 270 10.40 26.18 -24.88
N ALA A 271 9.91 24.99 -25.21
CA ALA A 271 10.34 23.74 -24.60
C ALA A 271 10.82 22.77 -25.68
N VAL A 272 11.96 22.13 -25.42
CA VAL A 272 12.61 21.18 -26.32
C VAL A 272 12.42 19.77 -25.76
N PHE A 273 11.87 18.88 -26.58
CA PHE A 273 11.62 17.50 -26.23
C PHE A 273 12.38 16.55 -27.16
N HIS A 274 12.86 15.43 -26.64
CA HIS A 274 13.46 14.35 -27.39
C HIS A 274 12.52 13.15 -27.38
N LEU A 275 11.75 13.02 -28.46
CA LEU A 275 10.66 12.04 -28.57
C LEU A 275 11.00 11.00 -29.61
N GLU A 276 10.51 9.79 -29.42
CA GLU A 276 10.60 8.76 -30.45
C GLU A 276 9.68 9.10 -31.63
N HIS A 277 10.14 8.90 -32.87
CA HIS A 277 9.38 9.20 -34.09
C HIS A 277 8.00 8.50 -34.10
N SER A 278 7.90 7.30 -33.55
CA SER A 278 6.65 6.54 -33.42
C SER A 278 5.61 7.22 -32.51
N MET A 279 6.06 7.94 -31.48
CA MET A 279 5.18 8.69 -30.57
C MET A 279 4.58 9.93 -31.24
N LEU A 280 5.32 10.57 -32.15
CA LEU A 280 4.84 11.72 -32.92
C LEU A 280 3.65 11.36 -33.81
N GLN A 281 3.65 10.15 -34.37
CA GLN A 281 2.57 9.69 -35.24
C GLN A 281 1.35 9.14 -34.47
N THR A 282 1.53 8.78 -33.20
CA THR A 282 0.52 8.04 -32.43
C THR A 282 -0.20 8.91 -31.39
N TYR A 283 0.55 9.79 -30.70
CA TYR A 283 0.07 10.50 -29.52
C TYR A 283 0.10 12.03 -29.64
N VAL A 284 0.81 12.56 -30.63
CA VAL A 284 0.80 13.99 -30.94
C VAL A 284 -0.22 14.21 -32.08
N PRO A 285 -1.27 15.03 -31.88
CA PRO A 285 -2.28 15.28 -32.90
C PRO A 285 -1.76 16.07 -34.11
#